data_AF-A0A6I2FCC5-F1
#
_entry.id   AF-A0A6I2FCC5-F1
#
_cell.length_a   1.000
_cell.length_b   1.000
_cell.length_c   1.000
_cell.angle_alpha   90.00
_cell.angle_beta   90.00
_cell.angle_gamma   90.00
#
_symmetry.space_group_name_H-M   'P 1'
#
loop_
_entity.id
_entity.type
_entity.pdbx_description
1 polymer ?
#
loop_
_entity_poly.entity_id
_entity_poly.type
_entity_poly.pdbx_seq_one_letter_code
_entity_poly.pdbx_strand_id
1 'polypeptide(L)'
;MTIAPTPPTEGAPAARAGSSTRTPAAPAKLAFATQLLLIVCGVMSILTIGIELFGVSAATSYLGGSESAIVMIDLYDQSGFLVAILSSAVLIATGVLWVIWQYRAAKQVDDRMRRAPGWHVGSWFVPVISFWFPYQNISDLWRAAGRARPSWQIAWWLLWLGGSVVIQLSTRTSLAAQDLEQFRTAMWLSILGEILVLAAAPLAWLTVRGITQGLLQRSALPVPSHAS
;
A
#
# COMPACT_ATOMS: atom_id res chain seq x y z
N MET A 1 72.64 -32.24 25.25
CA MET A 1 71.44 -31.69 25.93
C MET A 1 70.51 -31.25 24.81
N THR A 2 69.58 -32.13 24.43
CA THR A 2 68.77 -32.02 23.20
C THR A 2 67.46 -31.30 23.55
N ILE A 3 67.25 -30.10 22.99
CA ILE A 3 66.03 -29.31 23.18
C ILE A 3 64.97 -29.83 22.19
N ALA A 4 63.87 -30.36 22.71
CA ALA A 4 62.74 -30.82 21.91
C ALA A 4 61.91 -29.62 21.41
N PRO A 5 61.28 -29.70 20.21
CA PRO A 5 60.39 -28.64 19.71
C PRO A 5 59.00 -28.74 20.34
N THR A 6 58.42 -27.59 20.68
CA THR A 6 57.04 -27.42 21.16
C THR A 6 56.02 -27.76 20.06
N PRO A 7 54.90 -28.44 20.38
CA PRO A 7 53.86 -28.75 19.40
C PRO A 7 53.07 -27.49 18.98
N PRO A 8 52.47 -27.49 17.77
CA PRO A 8 51.67 -26.36 17.29
C PRO A 8 50.37 -26.23 18.08
N THR A 9 50.07 -25.00 18.51
CA THR A 9 48.78 -24.62 19.09
C THR A 9 47.66 -24.85 18.08
N GLU A 10 46.81 -25.85 18.36
CA GLU A 10 45.56 -26.07 17.64
C GLU A 10 44.72 -24.78 17.62
N GLY A 11 44.36 -24.35 16.41
CA GLY A 11 43.53 -23.18 16.17
C GLY A 11 42.20 -23.33 16.91
N ALA A 12 41.87 -22.31 17.71
CA ALA A 12 40.57 -22.15 18.33
C ALA A 12 39.45 -22.35 17.28
N PRO A 13 38.35 -23.05 17.61
CA PRO A 13 37.23 -23.20 16.70
C PRO A 13 36.70 -21.80 16.36
N ALA A 14 36.74 -21.45 15.08
CA ALA A 14 36.07 -20.27 14.56
C ALA A 14 34.61 -20.30 15.02
N ALA A 15 34.24 -19.35 15.87
CA ALA A 15 32.87 -19.10 16.26
C ALA A 15 32.07 -18.88 14.97
N ARG A 16 31.35 -19.92 14.54
CA ARG A 16 30.43 -19.84 13.41
C ARG A 16 29.43 -18.74 13.76
N ALA A 17 29.53 -17.64 13.02
CA ALA A 17 28.61 -16.52 13.05
C ALA A 17 27.17 -17.06 13.13
N GLY A 18 26.42 -16.56 14.11
CA GLY A 18 25.08 -17.01 14.40
C GLY A 18 24.24 -17.07 13.13
N SER A 19 23.68 -18.24 12.87
CA SER A 19 22.61 -18.44 11.91
C SER A 19 21.43 -17.57 12.34
N SER A 20 21.36 -16.34 11.82
CA SER A 20 20.14 -15.54 11.93
C SER A 20 19.03 -16.35 11.27
N THR A 21 18.17 -16.94 12.08
CA THR A 21 17.00 -17.69 11.66
C THR A 21 16.09 -16.72 10.90
N ARG A 22 16.27 -16.62 9.58
CA ARG A 22 15.37 -15.87 8.70
C ARG A 22 14.01 -16.55 8.80
N THR A 23 13.12 -16.04 9.64
CA THR A 23 11.77 -16.58 9.78
C THR A 23 11.01 -16.34 8.47
N PRO A 24 10.79 -17.35 7.62
CA PRO A 24 10.23 -17.15 6.27
C PRO A 24 8.75 -16.75 6.33
N ALA A 25 8.08 -17.04 7.45
CA ALA A 25 6.62 -16.90 7.63
C ALA A 25 6.15 -15.46 7.91
N ALA A 26 7.04 -14.57 8.34
CA ALA A 26 6.64 -13.26 8.84
C ALA A 26 6.18 -12.25 7.76
N PRO A 27 6.78 -12.15 6.56
CA PRO A 27 6.24 -11.30 5.48
C PRO A 27 4.93 -11.84 4.91
N ALA A 28 4.70 -13.16 4.93
CA ALA A 28 3.46 -13.76 4.41
C ALA A 28 2.22 -13.37 5.25
N LYS A 29 2.35 -13.34 6.59
CA LYS A 29 1.26 -12.89 7.47
C LYS A 29 0.91 -11.41 7.25
N LEU A 30 1.93 -10.55 7.10
CA LEU A 30 1.74 -9.13 6.81
C LEU A 30 1.12 -8.91 5.43
N ALA A 31 1.54 -9.69 4.43
CA ALA A 31 0.95 -9.65 3.10
C ALA A 31 -0.54 -9.99 3.14
N PHE A 32 -0.90 -11.07 3.85
CA PHE A 32 -2.30 -11.49 4.01
C PHE A 32 -3.14 -10.42 4.73
N ALA A 33 -2.63 -9.84 5.82
CA ALA A 33 -3.30 -8.76 6.52
C ALA A 33 -3.49 -7.52 5.63
N THR A 34 -2.47 -7.15 4.85
CA THR A 34 -2.53 -6.04 3.88
C THR A 34 -3.57 -6.32 2.80
N GLN A 35 -3.64 -7.55 2.29
CA GLN A 35 -4.62 -7.98 1.31
C GLN A 35 -6.05 -7.91 1.84
N LEU A 36 -6.29 -8.33 3.08
CA LEU A 36 -7.59 -8.22 3.72
C LEU A 36 -7.99 -6.75 3.86
N LEU A 37 -7.07 -5.90 4.32
CA LEU A 37 -7.34 -4.47 4.44
C LEU A 37 -7.59 -3.79 3.09
N LEU A 38 -6.93 -4.21 2.01
CA LEU A 38 -7.24 -3.71 0.66
C LEU A 38 -8.68 -4.04 0.23
N ILE A 39 -9.21 -5.20 0.63
CA ILE A 39 -10.62 -5.54 0.40
C ILE A 39 -11.52 -4.62 1.24
N VAL A 40 -11.18 -4.40 2.50
CA VAL A 40 -11.91 -3.46 3.37
C VAL A 40 -11.88 -2.04 2.80
N CYS A 41 -10.74 -1.56 2.30
CA CYS A 41 -10.65 -0.29 1.57
C CYS A 41 -11.61 -0.25 0.38
N GLY A 42 -11.68 -1.31 -0.43
CA GLY A 42 -12.62 -1.39 -1.54
C GLY A 42 -14.09 -1.29 -1.09
N VAL A 43 -14.45 -1.94 0.01
CA VAL A 43 -15.80 -1.83 0.61
C VAL A 43 -16.06 -0.41 1.10
N MET A 44 -15.08 0.22 1.76
CA MET A 44 -15.18 1.60 2.22
C MET A 44 -15.31 2.59 1.06
N SER A 45 -14.61 2.37 -0.06
CA SER A 45 -14.77 3.16 -1.28
C SER A 45 -16.17 3.05 -1.86
N ILE A 46 -16.74 1.84 -1.92
CA ILE A 46 -18.13 1.64 -2.38
C ILE A 46 -19.12 2.36 -1.45
N LEU A 47 -18.93 2.26 -0.13
CA LEU A 47 -19.76 2.95 0.85
C LEU A 47 -19.66 4.47 0.68
N THR A 48 -18.45 5.00 0.51
CA THR A 48 -18.20 6.43 0.29
C THR A 48 -18.88 6.92 -0.98
N ILE A 49 -18.77 6.18 -2.10
CA ILE A 49 -19.51 6.49 -3.33
C ILE A 49 -21.02 6.56 -3.08
N GLY A 50 -21.58 5.61 -2.32
CA GLY A 50 -23.00 5.61 -1.96
C GLY A 50 -23.41 6.84 -1.14
N ILE A 51 -22.60 7.24 -0.16
CA ILE A 51 -22.81 8.46 0.63
C ILE A 51 -22.75 9.71 -0.24
N GLU A 52 -21.77 9.82 -1.14
CA GLU A 52 -21.63 10.98 -2.01
C GLU A 52 -22.78 11.08 -3.03
N LEU A 53 -23.25 9.96 -3.58
CA LEU A 53 -24.44 9.93 -4.43
C LEU A 53 -25.69 10.37 -3.67
N PHE A 54 -25.83 9.93 -2.41
CA PHE A 54 -26.88 10.41 -1.52
C PHE A 54 -26.77 11.92 -1.28
N GLY A 55 -25.58 12.44 -0.99
CA GLY A 55 -25.30 13.87 -0.82
C GLY A 55 -25.65 14.70 -2.06
N VAL A 56 -25.29 14.22 -3.26
CA VAL A 56 -25.67 14.87 -4.52
C VAL A 56 -27.19 14.92 -4.69
N SER A 57 -27.90 13.85 -4.32
CA SER A 57 -29.37 13.82 -4.38
C SER A 57 -30.01 14.81 -3.38
N ALA A 58 -29.46 14.91 -2.17
CA ALA A 58 -29.91 15.84 -1.13
C ALA A 58 -29.69 17.29 -1.56
N ALA A 59 -28.49 17.61 -2.06
CA ALA A 59 -28.15 18.93 -2.59
C ALA A 59 -29.06 19.33 -3.76
N THR A 60 -29.32 18.40 -4.69
CA THR A 60 -30.21 18.66 -5.85
C THR A 60 -31.64 18.92 -5.40
N SER A 61 -32.13 18.19 -4.39
CA SER A 61 -33.48 18.38 -3.85
C SER A 61 -33.63 19.72 -3.14
N TYR A 62 -32.60 20.15 -2.40
CA TYR A 62 -32.57 21.46 -1.75
C TYR A 62 -32.56 22.61 -2.76
N LEU A 63 -31.73 22.51 -3.81
CA LEU A 63 -31.72 23.49 -4.91
C LEU A 63 -33.05 23.56 -5.67
N GLY A 64 -33.82 22.46 -5.68
CA GLY A 64 -35.17 22.40 -6.21
C GLY A 64 -36.25 23.01 -5.30
N GLY A 65 -35.89 23.55 -4.13
CA GLY A 65 -36.82 24.18 -3.19
C GLY A 65 -37.57 23.20 -2.27
N SER A 66 -37.11 21.95 -2.16
CA SER A 66 -37.73 20.96 -1.28
C SER A 66 -37.37 21.21 0.19
N GLU A 67 -38.38 21.51 1.03
CA GLU A 67 -38.19 21.69 2.47
C GLU A 67 -37.68 20.42 3.17
N SER A 68 -38.07 19.22 2.67
CA SER A 68 -37.59 17.94 3.21
C SER A 68 -36.11 17.66 2.95
N ALA A 69 -35.44 18.43 2.08
CA ALA A 69 -34.04 18.23 1.75
C ALA A 69 -33.09 18.55 2.91
N ILE A 70 -33.50 19.40 3.86
CA ILE A 70 -32.69 19.74 5.04
C ILE A 70 -32.38 18.49 5.87
N VAL A 71 -33.38 17.63 6.11
CA VAL A 71 -33.20 16.38 6.84
C VAL A 71 -32.23 15.43 6.11
N MET A 72 -32.26 15.42 4.77
CA MET A 72 -31.33 14.60 3.97
C MET A 72 -29.90 15.13 4.07
N ILE A 73 -29.72 16.45 4.10
CA ILE A 73 -28.41 17.09 4.29
C ILE A 73 -27.85 16.75 5.67
N ASP A 74 -28.65 16.89 6.74
CA ASP A 74 -28.21 16.55 8.10
C ASP A 74 -27.79 15.07 8.22
N LEU A 75 -28.55 14.16 7.60
CA LEU A 75 -28.21 12.74 7.55
C LEU A 75 -26.93 12.48 6.73
N TYR A 76 -26.74 13.20 5.62
CA TYR A 76 -25.52 13.13 4.83
C TYR A 76 -24.31 13.59 5.65
N ASP A 77 -24.40 14.73 6.34
CA ASP A 77 -23.31 15.27 7.14
C ASP A 77 -22.90 14.29 8.25
N GLN A 78 -23.88 13.72 8.97
CA GLN A 78 -23.60 12.76 10.05
C GLN A 78 -22.99 11.45 9.51
N SER A 79 -23.58 10.88 8.46
CA SER A 79 -23.12 9.61 7.89
C SER A 79 -21.79 9.76 7.16
N GLY A 80 -21.61 10.85 6.41
CA GLY A 80 -20.39 11.21 5.71
C GLY A 80 -19.22 11.42 6.66
N PHE A 81 -19.42 12.12 7.78
CA PHE A 81 -18.39 12.28 8.79
C PHE A 81 -17.92 10.94 9.37
N LEU A 82 -18.86 10.07 9.74
CA LEU A 82 -18.54 8.75 10.31
C LEU A 82 -17.79 7.86 9.29
N VAL A 83 -18.28 7.82 8.05
CA VAL A 83 -17.65 7.05 6.96
C VAL A 83 -16.25 7.59 6.65
N ALA A 84 -16.07 8.91 6.60
CA ALA A 84 -14.76 9.53 6.36
C ALA A 84 -13.73 9.15 7.44
N ILE A 85 -14.13 9.14 8.73
CA ILE A 85 -13.25 8.71 9.83
C ILE A 85 -12.87 7.24 9.66
N LEU A 86 -13.84 6.36 9.42
CA LEU A 86 -13.59 4.93 9.28
C LEU A 86 -12.71 4.63 8.05
N SER A 87 -13.00 5.26 6.91
CA SER A 87 -12.22 5.15 5.68
C SER A 87 -10.78 5.60 5.92
N SER A 88 -10.58 6.72 6.61
CA SER A 88 -9.26 7.23 6.97
C SER A 88 -8.49 6.25 7.87
N ALA A 89 -9.15 5.70 8.89
CA ALA A 89 -8.53 4.73 9.80
C ALA A 89 -8.10 3.45 9.07
N VAL A 90 -8.96 2.91 8.20
CA VAL A 90 -8.65 1.73 7.38
C VAL A 90 -7.52 2.03 6.40
N LEU A 91 -7.52 3.18 5.75
CA LEU A 91 -6.47 3.59 4.81
C LEU A 91 -5.11 3.73 5.51
N ILE A 92 -5.06 4.35 6.69
CA ILE A 92 -3.85 4.48 7.50
C ILE A 92 -3.33 3.09 7.91
N ALA A 93 -4.20 2.22 8.43
CA ALA A 93 -3.82 0.86 8.80
C ALA A 93 -3.27 0.07 7.59
N THR A 94 -3.90 0.23 6.42
CA THR A 94 -3.45 -0.38 5.15
C THR A 94 -2.08 0.14 4.75
N GLY A 95 -1.87 1.46 4.79
CA GLY A 95 -0.60 2.09 4.46
C GLY A 95 0.53 1.63 5.38
N VAL A 96 0.29 1.57 6.70
CA VAL A 96 1.27 1.08 7.69
C VAL A 96 1.64 -0.38 7.41
N LEU A 97 0.67 -1.28 7.25
CA LEU A 97 0.95 -2.68 6.96
C LEU A 97 1.63 -2.88 5.61
N TRP A 98 1.22 -2.11 4.60
CA TRP A 98 1.85 -2.10 3.28
C TRP A 98 3.33 -1.74 3.36
N VAL A 99 3.69 -0.63 4.02
CA VAL A 99 5.10 -0.21 4.09
C VAL A 99 5.96 -1.15 4.94
N ILE A 100 5.40 -1.70 6.03
CA ILE A 100 6.10 -2.71 6.85
C ILE A 100 6.34 -3.98 6.03
N TRP A 101 5.32 -4.47 5.32
CA TRP A 101 5.46 -5.61 4.42
C TRP A 101 6.51 -5.33 3.33
N GLN A 102 6.43 -4.18 2.67
CA GLN A 102 7.32 -3.81 1.57
C GLN A 102 8.78 -3.71 2.04
N TYR A 103 9.03 -3.12 3.21
CA TYR A 103 10.34 -3.08 3.83
C TYR A 103 10.92 -4.46 4.08
N ARG A 104 10.11 -5.36 4.68
CA ARG A 104 10.55 -6.72 4.99
C ARG A 104 10.80 -7.54 3.73
N ALA A 105 9.97 -7.36 2.71
CA ALA A 105 10.15 -7.99 1.41
C ALA A 105 11.45 -7.51 0.75
N ALA A 106 11.72 -6.20 0.75
CA ALA A 106 12.97 -5.64 0.22
C ALA A 106 14.21 -6.18 0.96
N LYS A 107 14.16 -6.29 2.30
CA LYS A 107 15.26 -6.84 3.11
C LYS A 107 15.60 -8.30 2.78
N GLN A 108 14.67 -9.08 2.23
CA GLN A 108 14.93 -10.47 1.82
C GLN A 108 15.76 -10.58 0.54
N VAL A 109 15.79 -9.54 -0.28
CA VAL A 109 16.41 -9.51 -1.61
C VAL A 109 17.25 -8.25 -1.81
N ASP A 110 17.81 -7.72 -0.73
CA ASP A 110 18.53 -6.44 -0.70
C ASP A 110 19.72 -6.41 -1.68
N ASP A 111 20.36 -7.57 -1.89
CA ASP A 111 21.43 -7.80 -2.88
C ASP A 111 21.00 -7.57 -4.34
N ARG A 112 19.70 -7.45 -4.61
CA ARG A 112 19.11 -7.35 -5.95
C ARG A 112 18.32 -6.06 -6.15
N MET A 113 18.32 -5.17 -5.16
CA MET A 113 17.59 -3.92 -5.21
C MET A 113 18.47 -2.78 -5.69
N ARG A 114 17.89 -1.87 -6.48
CA ARG A 114 18.56 -0.61 -6.86
C ARG A 114 18.66 0.36 -5.67
N ARG A 115 17.73 0.29 -4.72
CA ARG A 115 17.65 1.18 -3.56
C ARG A 115 17.69 0.39 -2.27
N ALA A 116 18.26 0.99 -1.24
CA ALA A 116 18.25 0.42 0.10
C ALA A 116 16.81 0.21 0.62
N PRO A 117 16.57 -0.76 1.52
CA PRO A 117 15.22 -1.12 1.97
C PRO A 117 14.48 0.06 2.63
N GLY A 118 15.19 0.99 3.27
CA GLY A 118 14.61 2.20 3.85
C GLY A 118 13.89 3.09 2.83
N TRP A 119 14.38 3.15 1.58
CA TRP A 119 13.74 3.94 0.51
C TRP A 119 12.43 3.32 0.02
N HIS A 120 12.20 2.03 0.24
CA HIS A 120 10.91 1.39 -0.05
C HIS A 120 9.79 1.92 0.87
N VAL A 121 10.15 2.46 2.04
CA VAL A 121 9.23 3.12 2.97
C VAL A 121 9.26 4.63 2.74
N GLY A 122 10.44 5.24 2.81
CA GLY A 122 10.59 6.70 2.78
C GLY A 122 10.06 7.37 1.51
N SER A 123 10.07 6.65 0.37
CA SER A 123 9.57 7.18 -0.90
C SER A 123 8.08 7.52 -0.89
N TRP A 124 7.28 6.93 -0.01
CA TRP A 124 5.85 7.25 0.11
C TRP A 124 5.58 8.60 0.79
N PHE A 125 6.51 9.06 1.63
CA PHE A 125 6.31 10.22 2.50
C PHE A 125 6.98 11.49 1.97
N VAL A 126 7.86 11.38 0.97
CA VAL A 126 8.52 12.53 0.36
C VAL A 126 7.69 13.01 -0.84
N PRO A 127 7.06 14.19 -0.80
CA PRO A 127 6.00 14.59 -1.75
C PRO A 127 6.39 14.54 -3.22
N VAL A 128 7.60 14.99 -3.57
CA VAL A 128 8.07 14.97 -4.97
C VAL A 128 8.41 13.54 -5.41
N ILE A 129 8.98 12.75 -4.50
CA ILE A 129 9.47 11.40 -4.79
C ILE A 129 8.31 10.39 -4.87
N SER A 130 7.23 10.63 -4.13
CA SER A 130 6.07 9.73 -4.03
C SER A 130 5.34 9.54 -5.36
N PHE A 131 5.56 10.42 -6.34
CA PHE A 131 4.99 10.31 -7.69
C PHE A 131 5.59 9.17 -8.55
N TRP A 132 6.81 8.69 -8.27
CA TRP A 132 7.44 7.66 -9.11
C TRP A 132 8.33 6.64 -8.39
N PHE A 133 8.95 6.96 -7.25
CA PHE A 133 9.78 5.97 -6.54
C PHE A 133 8.99 4.78 -5.98
N PRO A 134 7.78 4.96 -5.40
CA PRO A 134 7.05 3.82 -4.87
C PRO A 134 6.74 2.76 -5.94
N TYR A 135 6.27 3.21 -7.12
CA TYR A 135 6.10 2.36 -8.29
C TYR A 135 7.37 1.63 -8.68
N GLN A 136 8.46 2.37 -8.79
CA GLN A 136 9.77 1.82 -9.14
C GLN A 136 10.24 0.78 -8.12
N ASN A 137 10.09 1.04 -6.82
CA ASN A 137 10.48 0.14 -5.73
C ASN A 137 9.65 -1.16 -5.74
N ILE A 138 8.35 -1.06 -5.99
CA ILE A 138 7.47 -2.23 -6.16
C ILE A 138 7.84 -3.04 -7.40
N SER A 139 8.21 -2.35 -8.48
CA SER A 139 8.60 -2.99 -9.75
C SER A 139 9.94 -3.72 -9.62
N ASP A 140 10.90 -3.12 -8.93
CA ASP A 140 12.18 -3.72 -8.61
C ASP A 140 11.96 -4.97 -7.73
N LEU A 141 11.11 -4.86 -6.70
CA LEU A 141 10.75 -5.97 -5.82
C LEU A 141 10.05 -7.12 -6.57
N TRP A 142 9.15 -6.81 -7.51
CA TRP A 142 8.50 -7.80 -8.37
C TRP A 142 9.50 -8.57 -9.22
N ARG A 143 10.48 -7.88 -9.82
CA ARG A 143 11.57 -8.50 -10.59
C ARG A 143 12.46 -9.37 -9.70
N ALA A 144 12.84 -8.88 -8.52
CA ALA A 144 13.64 -9.66 -7.58
C ALA A 144 12.88 -10.84 -6.96
N ALA A 145 11.55 -10.83 -6.99
CA ALA A 145 10.73 -12.02 -6.69
C ALA A 145 10.79 -13.08 -7.82
N GLY A 146 11.58 -12.86 -8.88
CA GLY A 146 11.80 -13.81 -9.99
C GLY A 146 10.69 -13.79 -11.04
N ARG A 147 9.93 -12.69 -11.15
CA ARG A 147 8.77 -12.60 -12.03
C ARG A 147 8.98 -11.53 -13.11
N ALA A 148 8.52 -11.83 -14.33
CA ALA A 148 8.38 -10.83 -15.37
C ALA A 148 7.35 -9.77 -14.95
N ARG A 149 7.64 -8.51 -15.25
CA ARG A 149 6.78 -7.38 -14.86
C ARG A 149 5.47 -7.42 -15.66
N PRO A 150 4.30 -7.44 -15.01
CA PRO A 150 3.04 -7.42 -15.73
C PRO A 150 2.73 -6.03 -16.27
N SER A 151 2.09 -5.97 -17.44
CA SER A 151 1.66 -4.72 -18.09
C SER A 151 0.67 -3.91 -17.24
N TRP A 152 -0.19 -4.58 -16.47
CA TRP A 152 -1.18 -3.93 -15.60
C TRP A 152 -0.57 -3.17 -14.41
N GLN A 153 0.71 -3.37 -14.08
CA GLN A 153 1.33 -2.72 -12.92
C GLN A 153 1.40 -1.20 -13.09
N ILE A 154 1.55 -0.70 -14.32
CA ILE A 154 1.49 0.75 -14.58
C ILE A 154 0.06 1.28 -14.44
N ALA A 155 -0.94 0.51 -14.86
CA ALA A 155 -2.34 0.88 -14.72
C ALA A 155 -2.73 1.01 -13.24
N TRP A 156 -2.31 0.07 -12.40
CA TRP A 156 -2.44 0.18 -10.94
C TRP A 156 -1.91 1.51 -10.40
N TRP A 157 -0.68 1.85 -10.77
CA TRP A 157 -0.02 3.05 -10.28
C TRP A 157 -0.76 4.32 -10.72
N LEU A 158 -1.13 4.39 -12.01
CA LEU A 158 -1.82 5.55 -12.56
C LEU A 158 -3.24 5.71 -11.99
N LEU A 159 -3.96 4.61 -11.79
CA LEU A 159 -5.28 4.62 -11.16
C LEU A 159 -5.20 5.09 -9.71
N TRP A 160 -4.27 4.54 -8.93
CA TRP A 160 -4.08 4.93 -7.53
C TRP A 160 -3.64 6.39 -7.40
N LEU A 161 -2.67 6.82 -8.21
CA LEU A 161 -2.15 8.18 -8.18
C LEU A 161 -3.21 9.19 -8.65
N GLY A 162 -3.89 8.90 -9.77
CA GLY A 162 -4.95 9.73 -10.31
C GLY A 162 -6.12 9.85 -9.33
N GLY A 163 -6.58 8.72 -8.79
CA GLY A 163 -7.63 8.71 -7.76
C GLY A 163 -7.24 9.52 -6.53
N SER A 164 -6.02 9.33 -6.01
CA SER A 164 -5.52 10.09 -4.86
C SER A 164 -5.47 11.60 -5.12
N VAL A 165 -5.03 12.02 -6.31
CA VAL A 165 -5.02 13.44 -6.71
C VAL A 165 -6.44 14.00 -6.79
N VAL A 166 -7.37 13.25 -7.39
CA VAL A 166 -8.76 13.67 -7.53
C VAL A 166 -9.46 13.77 -6.16
N ILE A 167 -9.22 12.82 -5.25
CA ILE A 167 -9.74 12.87 -3.87
C ILE A 167 -9.19 14.10 -3.15
N GLN A 168 -7.88 14.38 -3.25
CA GLN A 168 -7.30 15.58 -2.65
C GLN A 168 -7.89 16.87 -3.22
N LEU A 169 -8.20 16.90 -4.53
CA LEU A 169 -8.87 18.03 -5.16
C LEU A 169 -10.33 18.17 -4.68
N SER A 170 -11.04 17.05 -4.52
CA SER A 170 -12.37 17.01 -3.90
C SER A 170 -12.34 17.61 -2.51
N THR A 171 -11.45 17.14 -1.62
CA THR A 171 -11.33 17.65 -0.25
C THR A 171 -11.03 19.14 -0.22
N ARG A 172 -10.12 19.63 -1.07
CA ARG A 172 -9.80 21.06 -1.16
C ARG A 172 -10.99 21.88 -1.64
N THR A 173 -11.71 21.38 -2.64
CA THR A 173 -12.92 22.04 -3.17
C THR A 173 -14.02 22.08 -2.11
N SER A 174 -14.24 20.99 -1.38
CA SER A 174 -15.20 20.90 -0.29
C SER A 174 -14.88 21.87 0.85
N LEU A 175 -13.62 21.93 1.29
CA LEU A 175 -13.18 22.85 2.36
C LEU A 175 -13.25 24.33 1.97
N ALA A 176 -13.13 24.64 0.67
CA ALA A 176 -13.19 26.00 0.14
C ALA A 176 -14.59 26.40 -0.32
N ALA A 177 -15.56 25.47 -0.32
CA ALA A 177 -16.89 25.69 -0.87
C ALA A 177 -17.65 26.79 -0.10
N GLN A 178 -18.20 27.76 -0.83
CA GLN A 178 -19.00 28.86 -0.26
C GLN A 178 -20.49 28.73 -0.54
N ASP A 179 -20.87 27.80 -1.39
CA ASP A 179 -22.24 27.53 -1.79
C ASP A 179 -22.45 26.03 -2.02
N LEU A 180 -23.71 25.64 -2.12
CA LEU A 180 -24.10 24.24 -2.28
C LEU A 180 -23.68 23.66 -3.64
N GLU A 181 -23.52 24.49 -4.66
CA GLU A 181 -23.10 24.02 -5.98
C GLU A 181 -21.64 23.60 -5.98
N GLN A 182 -20.76 24.36 -5.32
CA GLN A 182 -19.36 24.00 -5.11
C GLN A 182 -19.21 22.72 -4.28
N PHE A 183 -20.04 22.54 -3.24
CA PHE A 183 -20.09 21.27 -2.49
C PHE A 183 -20.49 20.10 -3.39
N ARG A 184 -21.51 20.27 -4.23
CA ARG A 184 -21.92 19.25 -5.20
C ARG A 184 -20.82 18.91 -6.20
N THR A 185 -20.05 19.90 -6.66
CA THR A 185 -18.86 19.66 -7.50
C THR A 185 -17.80 18.85 -6.75
N ALA A 186 -17.56 19.15 -5.47
CA ALA A 186 -16.64 18.36 -4.64
C ALA A 186 -17.10 16.90 -4.51
N MET A 187 -18.40 16.65 -4.27
CA MET A 187 -18.96 15.29 -4.21
C MET A 187 -18.71 14.51 -5.51
N TRP A 188 -18.92 15.14 -6.68
CA TRP A 188 -18.64 14.49 -7.97
C TRP A 188 -17.16 14.16 -8.18
N LEU A 189 -16.27 15.05 -7.76
CA LEU A 189 -14.83 14.77 -7.76
C LEU A 189 -14.52 13.61 -6.81
N SER A 190 -15.12 13.59 -5.61
CA SER A 190 -14.99 12.50 -4.64
C SER A 190 -15.35 11.15 -5.27
N ILE A 191 -16.53 11.06 -5.90
CA ILE A 191 -17.01 9.85 -6.59
C ILE A 191 -16.02 9.40 -7.67
N LEU A 192 -15.55 10.32 -8.52
CA LEU A 192 -14.57 9.99 -9.56
C LEU A 192 -13.27 9.45 -8.96
N GLY A 193 -12.77 10.10 -7.91
CA GLY A 193 -11.57 9.69 -7.19
C GLY A 193 -11.71 8.29 -6.58
N GLU A 194 -12.84 8.03 -5.91
CA GLU A 194 -13.18 6.74 -5.31
C GLU A 194 -13.28 5.62 -6.36
N ILE A 195 -13.87 5.88 -7.53
CA ILE A 195 -13.93 4.91 -8.63
C ILE A 195 -12.51 4.52 -9.09
N LEU A 196 -11.60 5.50 -9.20
CA LEU A 196 -10.23 5.25 -9.64
C LEU A 196 -9.44 4.42 -8.61
N VAL A 197 -9.54 4.73 -7.31
CA VAL A 197 -8.86 3.94 -6.26
C VAL A 197 -9.51 2.56 -6.07
N LEU A 198 -10.83 2.44 -6.23
CA LEU A 198 -11.54 1.17 -6.24
C LEU A 198 -11.06 0.27 -7.39
N ALA A 199 -10.88 0.83 -8.59
CA ALA A 199 -10.30 0.12 -9.73
C ALA A 199 -8.83 -0.26 -9.50
N ALA A 200 -8.07 0.54 -8.74
CA ALA A 200 -6.68 0.23 -8.39
C ALA A 200 -6.55 -0.91 -7.35
N ALA A 201 -7.52 -1.05 -6.44
CA ALA A 201 -7.50 -2.01 -5.34
C ALA A 201 -7.20 -3.47 -5.76
N PRO A 202 -7.86 -4.08 -6.77
CA PRO A 202 -7.55 -5.45 -7.19
C PRO A 202 -6.12 -5.58 -7.73
N LEU A 203 -5.60 -4.55 -8.41
CA LEU A 203 -4.23 -4.58 -8.93
C LEU A 203 -3.18 -4.40 -7.82
N ALA A 204 -3.51 -3.60 -6.79
CA ALA A 204 -2.71 -3.50 -5.56
C ALA A 204 -2.65 -4.85 -4.85
N TRP A 205 -3.79 -5.54 -4.76
CA TRP A 205 -3.89 -6.87 -4.17
C TRP A 205 -3.06 -7.91 -4.94
N LEU A 206 -3.13 -7.89 -6.27
CA LEU A 206 -2.30 -8.74 -7.14
C LEU A 206 -0.80 -8.44 -6.98
N THR A 207 -0.45 -7.18 -6.77
CA THR A 207 0.92 -6.74 -6.51
C THR A 207 1.48 -7.41 -5.24
N VAL A 208 0.76 -7.28 -4.12
CA VAL A 208 1.15 -7.90 -2.85
C VAL A 208 1.21 -9.42 -2.95
N ARG A 209 0.20 -10.03 -3.61
CA ARG A 209 0.13 -11.48 -3.81
C ARG A 209 1.32 -12.00 -4.59
N GLY A 210 1.59 -11.41 -5.75
CA GLY A 210 2.60 -11.91 -6.69
C GLY A 210 4.01 -11.78 -6.14
N ILE A 211 4.33 -10.66 -5.48
CA ILE A 211 5.61 -10.48 -4.80
C ILE A 211 5.76 -11.52 -3.68
N THR A 212 4.76 -11.65 -2.81
CA THR A 212 4.83 -12.57 -1.67
C THR A 212 4.99 -14.02 -2.12
N GLN A 213 4.21 -14.45 -3.12
CA GLN A 213 4.32 -15.80 -3.68
C GLN A 213 5.69 -16.04 -4.32
N GLY A 214 6.24 -15.08 -5.07
CA GLY A 214 7.58 -15.19 -5.65
C GLY A 214 8.68 -15.31 -4.60
N LEU A 215 8.61 -14.52 -3.52
CA LEU A 215 9.58 -14.59 -2.42
C LEU A 215 9.49 -15.92 -1.64
N LEU A 216 8.28 -16.45 -1.43
CA LEU A 216 8.08 -17.76 -0.79
C LEU A 216 8.63 -18.90 -1.65
N GLN A 217 8.35 -18.90 -2.96
CA GLN A 217 8.88 -19.90 -3.89
C GLN A 217 10.41 -19.92 -3.90
N ARG A 218 11.04 -18.75 -3.88
CA ARG A 218 12.51 -18.63 -3.84
C ARG A 218 13.11 -19.12 -2.53
N SER A 219 12.43 -18.86 -1.40
CA SER A 219 12.90 -19.31 -0.09
C SER A 219 12.82 -20.83 0.08
N ALA A 220 11.99 -21.50 -0.72
CA ALA A 220 11.85 -22.96 -0.71
C ALA A 220 12.88 -23.69 -1.58
N LEU A 221 13.61 -22.99 -2.46
CA LEU A 221 14.64 -23.59 -3.30
C LEU A 221 15.93 -23.84 -2.48
N PRO A 222 16.50 -25.06 -2.49
CA PRO A 222 17.80 -25.33 -1.86
C PRO A 222 18.88 -24.41 -2.43
N VAL A 223 19.73 -23.85 -1.57
CA VAL A 223 20.96 -23.17 -2.01
C VAL A 223 21.84 -24.25 -2.65
N PRO A 224 22.26 -24.11 -3.92
CA PRO A 224 23.18 -25.07 -4.52
C PRO A 224 24.42 -25.18 -3.64
N SER A 225 24.65 -26.35 -3.06
CA SER A 225 25.92 -26.65 -2.42
C SER A 225 26.96 -26.66 -3.53
N HIS A 226 27.74 -25.58 -3.64
CA HIS A 226 28.99 -25.64 -4.36
C HIS A 226 29.86 -26.65 -3.62
N ALA A 227 29.87 -27.89 -4.12
CA ALA A 227 30.81 -28.91 -3.70
C ALA A 227 32.19 -28.42 -4.16
N SER A 228 32.98 -27.98 -3.20
CA SER A 228 34.43 -27.78 -3.31
C SER A 228 35.12 -28.88 -2.52
#